data_AF-A0A892ZM76-F1
#
_entry.id   AF-A0A892ZM76-F1
#
_cell.length_a   1.000
_cell.length_b   1.000
_cell.length_c   1.000
_cell.angle_alpha   90.00
_cell.angle_beta   90.00
_cell.angle_gamma   90.00
#
_symmetry.space_group_name_H-M   'P 1'
#
loop_
_entity.id
_entity.type
_entity.pdbx_description
1 polymer ?
#
loop_
_entity_poly.entity_id
_entity_poly.type
_entity_poly.pdbx_seq_one_letter_code
_entity_poly.pdbx_strand_id
1 'polypeptide(L)'
;MNTALPCQRTFGWVLAAVFALLFLLFYGGANIVSDWIPWRWHPALPGEAAWPFYPQWAPLYLLMPLLLFWCVVKLNWTAQWALLATLLAELLLACVFFVLLPVETAFPPRHVSGWAAPWFELATTLSMRHNHFPSLHVAFALTAALALQPVLRPLSRLLSWLWMMLVAASTVSIHEHHLLDIIAGAVLALLAWRIVPPWAQQAAVLQRVRLEWLWCCNQWAFARRHRRYALISLMIATQRLRRPQRGTLLLSGYCFLQAVDDIMDGDRRSRTAPIAVADDLLAAWQQRRFHTAHNLMLLAHDFQQRLALLPNANHALADVGALLQVMRADRLRAESRAVWSAIALAAQHQATFALSLDLLLAALGSPSRAAAAPALTTVLGWCSVMRDLREDIAAGIINIPQTQWQQLSPPPNGTPPDSWLRQPPLQQWMAAQHAQALQQLSLLDTQLAADSLDPRAQRIMRIFARSVRDFAQRRFYRLYPWLASDA
;
A
#
# COMPACT_ATOMS: atom_id res chain seq x y z
N MET A 1 -12.60 -21.22 3.90
CA MET A 1 -13.19 -20.00 3.29
C MET A 1 -12.13 -19.32 2.45
N ASN A 2 -12.36 -19.16 1.14
CA ASN A 2 -11.38 -18.57 0.22
C ASN A 2 -11.34 -17.04 0.41
N THR A 3 -10.55 -16.57 1.37
CA THR A 3 -10.20 -15.15 1.54
C THR A 3 -9.13 -14.79 0.51
N ALA A 4 -9.54 -14.64 -0.75
CA ALA A 4 -8.60 -14.39 -1.84
C ALA A 4 -7.84 -13.06 -1.61
N LEU A 5 -6.51 -13.12 -1.63
CA LEU A 5 -5.66 -11.95 -1.61
C LEU A 5 -5.76 -11.26 -3.00
N PRO A 6 -6.06 -9.95 -3.08
CA PRO A 6 -6.05 -9.26 -4.36
C PRO A 6 -4.65 -9.31 -4.97
N CYS A 7 -4.54 -9.41 -6.30
CA CYS A 7 -3.24 -9.42 -7.00
C CYS A 7 -2.23 -10.43 -6.41
N GLN A 8 -2.69 -11.63 -6.03
CA GLN A 8 -1.89 -12.66 -5.37
C GLN A 8 -0.55 -12.98 -6.08
N ARG A 9 -0.52 -13.00 -7.41
CA ARG A 9 0.73 -13.23 -8.15
C ARG A 9 1.76 -12.12 -7.88
N THR A 10 1.32 -10.86 -7.86
CA THR A 10 2.17 -9.70 -7.56
C THR A 10 2.69 -9.73 -6.13
N PHE A 11 1.87 -10.21 -5.18
CA PHE A 11 2.28 -10.33 -3.77
C PHE A 11 3.55 -11.15 -3.60
N GLY A 12 3.61 -12.36 -4.15
CA GLY A 12 4.79 -13.23 -4.05
C GLY A 12 6.06 -12.59 -4.63
N TRP A 13 5.96 -11.91 -5.77
CA TRP A 13 7.09 -11.19 -6.37
C TRP A 13 7.55 -10.00 -5.54
N VAL A 14 6.62 -9.25 -4.96
CA VAL A 14 6.97 -8.15 -4.04
C VAL A 14 7.67 -8.69 -2.79
N LEU A 15 7.17 -9.79 -2.21
CA LEU A 15 7.84 -10.43 -1.07
C LEU A 15 9.26 -10.88 -1.42
N ALA A 16 9.46 -11.48 -2.60
CA ALA A 16 10.77 -11.89 -3.08
C ALA A 16 11.73 -10.70 -3.26
N ALA A 17 11.25 -9.60 -3.85
CA ALA A 17 12.04 -8.38 -3.99
C ALA A 17 12.39 -7.74 -2.64
N VAL A 18 11.43 -7.69 -1.71
CA VAL A 18 11.69 -7.22 -0.33
C VAL A 18 12.71 -8.12 0.35
N PHE A 19 12.59 -9.44 0.24
CA PHE A 19 13.57 -10.37 0.79
C PHE A 19 14.96 -10.14 0.22
N ALA A 20 15.09 -9.99 -1.10
CA ALA A 20 16.38 -9.73 -1.74
C ALA A 20 17.02 -8.42 -1.23
N LEU A 21 16.24 -7.36 -1.04
CA LEU A 21 16.73 -6.10 -0.47
C LEU A 21 17.18 -6.27 0.99
N LEU A 22 16.39 -6.96 1.81
CA LEU A 22 16.74 -7.24 3.21
C LEU A 22 17.96 -8.16 3.30
N PHE A 23 18.07 -9.14 2.41
CA PHE A 23 19.23 -10.01 2.30
C PHE A 23 20.48 -9.20 1.99
N LEU A 24 20.48 -8.37 0.94
CA LEU A 24 21.62 -7.51 0.62
C LEU A 24 22.02 -6.61 1.80
N LEU A 25 21.05 -6.01 2.49
CA LEU A 25 21.29 -5.14 3.63
C LEU A 25 21.89 -5.88 4.83
N PHE A 26 21.26 -6.97 5.28
CA PHE A 26 21.67 -7.68 6.50
C PHE A 26 22.86 -8.61 6.26
N TYR A 27 22.88 -9.35 5.16
CA TYR A 27 23.97 -10.25 4.81
C TYR A 27 25.25 -9.47 4.50
N GLY A 28 25.16 -8.45 3.64
CA GLY A 28 26.29 -7.57 3.34
C GLY A 28 26.74 -6.76 4.55
N GLY A 29 25.80 -6.22 5.32
CA GLY A 29 26.10 -5.51 6.56
C GLY A 29 26.82 -6.39 7.59
N ALA A 30 26.37 -7.62 7.79
CA ALA A 30 27.03 -8.57 8.68
C ALA A 30 28.47 -8.87 8.25
N ASN A 31 28.72 -9.06 6.95
CA ASN A 31 30.09 -9.28 6.45
C ASN A 31 30.97 -8.06 6.71
N ILE A 32 30.49 -6.84 6.42
CA ILE A 32 31.27 -5.62 6.69
C ILE A 32 31.59 -5.49 8.18
N VAL A 33 30.62 -5.75 9.06
CA VAL A 33 30.84 -5.69 10.51
C VAL A 33 31.84 -6.75 10.97
N SER A 34 31.78 -7.95 10.37
CA SER A 34 32.66 -9.08 10.70
C SER A 34 34.15 -8.80 10.45
N ASP A 35 34.49 -7.93 9.49
CA ASP A 35 35.87 -7.51 9.22
C ASP A 35 36.51 -6.81 10.44
N TRP A 36 35.71 -6.13 11.27
CA TRP A 36 36.17 -5.39 12.46
C TRP A 36 36.30 -6.26 13.70
N ILE A 37 35.88 -7.53 13.64
CA ILE A 37 35.95 -8.44 14.77
C ILE A 37 37.40 -8.94 14.92
N PRO A 38 38.00 -8.92 16.12
CA PRO A 38 39.43 -9.19 16.26
C PRO A 38 39.79 -10.69 16.31
N TRP A 39 38.81 -11.59 16.34
CA TRP A 39 39.02 -13.04 16.31
C TRP A 39 38.41 -13.68 15.07
N ARG A 40 38.81 -14.91 14.78
CA ARG A 40 38.25 -15.76 13.72
C ARG A 40 37.87 -17.12 14.29
N TRP A 41 36.81 -17.69 13.75
CA TRP A 41 36.34 -19.03 14.12
C TRP A 41 36.66 -20.03 13.01
N HIS A 42 37.16 -21.19 13.40
CA HIS A 42 37.61 -22.24 12.48
C HIS A 42 36.73 -23.49 12.65
N PRO A 43 35.68 -23.67 11.83
CA PRO A 43 34.74 -24.79 11.95
C PRO A 43 35.25 -26.11 11.35
N ALA A 44 36.43 -26.11 10.73
CA ALA A 44 36.94 -27.25 9.97
C ALA A 44 37.16 -28.48 10.86
N LEU A 45 36.66 -29.62 10.40
CA LEU A 45 36.92 -30.90 11.03
C LEU A 45 38.31 -31.45 10.65
N PRO A 46 38.92 -32.32 11.46
CA PRO A 46 40.19 -32.94 11.13
C PRO A 46 40.15 -33.66 9.77
N GLY A 47 41.08 -33.31 8.88
CA GLY A 47 41.19 -33.89 7.54
C GLY A 47 40.29 -33.26 6.46
N GLU A 48 39.42 -32.32 6.82
CA GLU A 48 38.50 -31.67 5.87
C GLU A 48 39.23 -30.81 4.83
N ALA A 49 40.35 -30.19 5.20
CA ALA A 49 41.18 -29.42 4.28
C ALA A 49 41.74 -30.26 3.10
N ALA A 50 41.78 -31.59 3.23
CA ALA A 50 42.22 -32.51 2.19
C ALA A 50 41.09 -32.98 1.25
N TRP A 51 39.85 -32.55 1.49
CA TRP A 51 38.72 -32.96 0.64
C TRP A 51 38.86 -32.43 -0.78
N PRO A 52 38.47 -33.22 -1.80
CA PRO A 52 38.69 -32.86 -3.19
C PRO A 52 37.89 -31.60 -3.59
N PHE A 53 38.54 -30.73 -4.36
CA PHE A 53 37.96 -29.51 -4.90
C PHE A 53 37.38 -29.76 -6.30
N TYR A 54 36.10 -29.41 -6.50
CA TYR A 54 35.37 -29.59 -7.75
C TYR A 54 34.71 -28.29 -8.23
N PRO A 55 35.46 -27.37 -8.86
CA PRO A 55 34.93 -26.07 -9.28
C PRO A 55 33.76 -26.17 -10.28
N GLN A 56 33.67 -27.27 -11.04
CA GLN A 56 32.54 -27.53 -11.94
C GLN A 56 31.18 -27.68 -11.24
N TRP A 57 31.15 -27.74 -9.91
CA TRP A 57 29.91 -27.75 -9.12
C TRP A 57 29.39 -26.34 -8.78
N ALA A 58 30.14 -25.29 -9.11
CA ALA A 58 29.71 -23.90 -8.86
C ALA A 58 28.35 -23.55 -9.49
N PRO A 59 27.97 -24.04 -10.69
CA PRO A 59 26.61 -23.84 -11.19
C PRO A 59 25.53 -24.42 -10.26
N LEU A 60 25.76 -25.60 -9.66
CA LEU A 60 24.81 -26.23 -8.73
C LEU A 60 24.62 -25.40 -7.46
N TYR A 61 25.69 -24.80 -6.96
CA TYR A 61 25.65 -23.84 -5.84
C TYR A 61 24.74 -22.66 -6.17
N LEU A 62 24.87 -22.11 -7.38
CA LEU A 62 24.09 -20.98 -7.87
C LEU A 62 22.63 -21.32 -8.25
N LEU A 63 22.20 -22.59 -8.18
CA LEU A 63 20.81 -22.96 -8.42
C LEU A 63 19.88 -22.66 -7.23
N MET A 64 20.42 -22.36 -6.04
CA MET A 64 19.63 -22.13 -4.84
C MET A 64 18.56 -21.01 -5.01
N PRO A 65 18.86 -19.84 -5.58
CA PRO A 65 17.84 -18.81 -5.87
C PRO A 65 16.72 -19.28 -6.82
N LEU A 66 17.00 -20.18 -7.76
CA LEU A 66 15.99 -20.72 -8.68
C LEU A 66 14.99 -21.64 -7.95
N LEU A 67 15.43 -22.33 -6.90
CA LEU A 67 14.54 -23.11 -6.05
C LEU A 67 13.57 -22.19 -5.27
N LEU A 68 14.04 -21.04 -4.78
CA LEU A 68 13.16 -20.01 -4.19
C LEU A 68 12.23 -19.37 -5.22
N PHE A 69 12.71 -19.08 -6.43
CA PHE A 69 11.87 -18.61 -7.53
C PHE A 69 10.72 -19.59 -7.80
N TRP A 70 11.00 -20.90 -7.78
CA TRP A 70 9.97 -21.91 -7.95
C TRP A 70 8.91 -21.88 -6.84
N CYS A 71 9.32 -21.60 -5.60
CA CYS A 71 8.40 -21.38 -4.48
C CYS A 71 7.46 -20.20 -4.74
N VAL A 72 7.97 -19.06 -5.23
CA VAL A 72 7.13 -17.90 -5.58
C VAL A 72 6.06 -18.27 -6.62
N VAL A 73 6.43 -19.11 -7.61
CA VAL A 73 5.51 -19.54 -8.66
C VAL A 73 4.46 -20.55 -8.18
N LYS A 74 4.82 -21.47 -7.29
CA LYS A 74 3.96 -22.62 -6.91
C LYS A 74 3.13 -22.41 -5.65
N LEU A 75 3.62 -21.62 -4.70
CA LEU A 75 2.97 -21.46 -3.40
C LEU A 75 1.79 -20.49 -3.48
N ASN A 76 0.78 -20.73 -2.64
CA ASN A 76 -0.28 -19.74 -2.41
C ASN A 76 0.23 -18.61 -1.50
N TRP A 77 -0.52 -17.51 -1.38
CA TRP A 77 -0.05 -16.33 -0.67
C TRP A 77 0.23 -16.56 0.82
N THR A 78 -0.51 -17.46 1.48
CA THR A 78 -0.28 -17.76 2.90
C THR A 78 1.02 -18.53 3.10
N ALA A 79 1.32 -19.47 2.20
CA ALA A 79 2.57 -20.21 2.19
C ALA A 79 3.75 -19.33 1.74
N GLN A 80 3.55 -18.41 0.77
CA GLN A 80 4.56 -17.42 0.39
C GLN A 80 4.94 -16.50 1.56
N TRP A 81 3.95 -16.03 2.33
CA TRP A 81 4.19 -15.23 3.54
C TRP A 81 4.96 -16.03 4.60
N ALA A 82 4.52 -17.27 4.88
CA ALA A 82 5.19 -18.12 5.86
C ALA A 82 6.64 -18.44 5.45
N LEU A 83 6.88 -18.69 4.16
CA LEU A 83 8.21 -18.87 3.60
C LEU A 83 9.07 -17.63 3.82
N LEU A 84 8.59 -16.44 3.43
CA LEU A 84 9.31 -15.19 3.66
C LEU A 84 9.68 -15.00 5.13
N ALA A 85 8.71 -15.18 6.04
CA ALA A 85 8.94 -15.02 7.47
C ALA A 85 10.02 -16.00 7.99
N THR A 86 10.03 -17.23 7.46
CA THR A 86 11.00 -18.26 7.84
C THR A 86 12.39 -17.90 7.32
N LEU A 87 12.52 -17.56 6.03
CA LEU A 87 13.80 -17.16 5.43
C LEU A 87 14.38 -15.91 6.12
N LEU A 88 13.52 -14.96 6.51
CA LEU A 88 13.97 -13.77 7.24
C LEU A 88 14.45 -14.13 8.65
N ALA A 89 13.78 -15.04 9.36
CA ALA A 89 14.24 -15.50 10.67
C ALA A 89 15.60 -16.23 10.57
N GLU A 90 15.78 -17.08 9.55
CA GLU A 90 17.04 -17.77 9.26
C GLU A 90 18.16 -16.76 8.95
N LEU A 91 17.90 -15.79 8.07
CA LEU A 91 18.84 -14.72 7.72
C LEU A 91 19.27 -13.94 8.96
N LEU A 92 18.31 -13.43 9.74
CA LEU A 92 18.61 -12.60 10.91
C LEU A 92 19.40 -13.38 11.97
N LEU A 93 19.05 -14.64 12.20
CA LEU A 93 19.79 -15.48 13.14
C LEU A 93 21.20 -15.79 12.63
N ALA A 94 21.35 -16.14 11.34
CA ALA A 94 22.65 -16.39 10.74
C ALA A 94 23.54 -15.14 10.78
N CYS A 95 23.00 -13.94 10.52
CA CYS A 95 23.74 -12.68 10.63
C CYS A 95 24.31 -12.45 12.04
N VAL A 96 23.62 -12.87 13.10
CA VAL A 96 24.17 -12.83 14.47
C VAL A 96 25.40 -13.73 14.57
N PHE A 97 25.34 -14.95 14.03
CA PHE A 97 26.48 -15.87 14.01
C PHE A 97 27.63 -15.38 13.12
N PHE A 98 27.36 -14.80 11.95
CA PHE A 98 28.40 -14.26 11.07
C PHE A 98 29.22 -13.15 11.73
N VAL A 99 28.59 -12.34 12.58
CA VAL A 99 29.28 -11.29 13.34
C VAL A 99 30.00 -11.86 14.57
N LEU A 100 29.38 -12.77 15.31
CA LEU A 100 29.99 -13.31 16.55
C LEU A 100 31.07 -14.37 16.28
N LEU A 101 30.92 -15.16 15.22
CA LEU A 101 31.76 -16.27 14.81
C LEU A 101 32.19 -16.10 13.33
N PRO A 102 32.92 -15.02 12.99
CA PRO A 102 33.38 -14.80 11.63
C PRO A 102 34.30 -15.94 11.20
N VAL A 103 33.90 -16.69 10.18
CA VAL A 103 34.60 -17.90 9.77
C VAL A 103 35.87 -17.55 9.00
N GLU A 104 36.93 -18.31 9.27
CA GLU A 104 38.10 -18.43 8.42
C GLU A 104 38.24 -19.88 7.95
N THR A 105 38.15 -20.07 6.63
CA THR A 105 38.12 -21.40 6.01
C THR A 105 39.50 -22.07 6.08
N ALA A 106 39.51 -23.39 6.26
CA ALA A 106 40.73 -24.19 6.29
C ALA A 106 41.14 -24.73 4.91
N PHE A 107 40.37 -24.41 3.86
CA PHE A 107 40.65 -24.88 2.50
C PHE A 107 41.84 -24.13 1.88
N PRO A 108 42.67 -24.81 1.07
CA PRO A 108 43.80 -24.18 0.41
C PRO A 108 43.35 -23.13 -0.62
N PRO A 109 44.23 -22.19 -1.03
CA PRO A 109 43.93 -21.24 -2.10
C PRO A 109 43.43 -21.92 -3.38
N ARG A 110 42.35 -21.39 -3.95
CA ARG A 110 41.61 -22.01 -5.05
C ARG A 110 41.90 -21.26 -6.35
N HIS A 111 42.57 -21.92 -7.28
CA HIS A 111 42.79 -21.40 -8.63
C HIS A 111 41.95 -22.21 -9.63
N VAL A 112 41.06 -21.53 -10.35
CA VAL A 112 40.13 -22.16 -11.30
C VAL A 112 40.36 -21.58 -12.69
N SER A 113 40.42 -22.44 -13.70
CA SER A 113 40.51 -22.07 -15.11
C SER A 113 39.48 -22.85 -15.93
N GLY A 114 39.25 -22.40 -17.18
CA GLY A 114 38.27 -23.02 -18.09
C GLY A 114 36.83 -22.62 -17.81
N TRP A 115 35.87 -23.43 -18.28
CA TRP A 115 34.45 -23.07 -18.31
C TRP A 115 33.82 -22.87 -16.93
N ALA A 116 34.37 -23.50 -15.88
CA ALA A 116 33.86 -23.41 -14.53
C ALA A 116 34.26 -22.11 -13.82
N ALA A 117 35.31 -21.43 -14.28
CA ALA A 117 35.86 -20.23 -13.67
C ALA A 117 34.83 -19.11 -13.44
N PRO A 118 34.05 -18.64 -14.44
CA PRO A 118 33.10 -17.55 -14.22
C PRO A 118 32.00 -17.89 -13.20
N TRP A 119 31.57 -19.17 -13.15
CA TRP A 119 30.58 -19.63 -12.19
C TRP A 119 31.15 -19.68 -10.77
N PHE A 120 32.39 -20.15 -10.64
CA PHE A 120 33.08 -20.22 -9.36
C PHE A 120 33.39 -18.83 -8.80
N GLU A 121 33.87 -17.90 -9.64
CA GLU A 121 34.12 -16.50 -9.26
C GLU A 121 32.84 -15.82 -8.78
N LEU A 122 31.72 -16.04 -9.48
CA LEU A 122 30.42 -15.52 -9.04
C LEU A 122 29.99 -16.13 -7.70
N ALA A 123 30.13 -17.45 -7.52
CA ALA A 123 29.80 -18.13 -6.27
C ALA A 123 30.64 -17.59 -5.08
N THR A 124 31.95 -17.41 -5.30
CA THR A 124 32.88 -16.87 -4.29
C THR A 124 32.58 -15.40 -3.96
N THR A 125 32.16 -14.62 -4.95
CA THR A 125 31.76 -13.22 -4.74
C THR A 125 30.49 -13.13 -3.87
N LEU A 126 29.55 -14.06 -4.08
CA LEU A 126 28.28 -14.09 -3.36
C LEU A 126 28.38 -14.71 -1.95
N SER A 127 29.29 -15.65 -1.71
CA SER A 127 29.50 -16.26 -0.39
C SER A 127 30.11 -15.28 0.63
N MET A 128 30.77 -14.23 0.14
CA MET A 128 31.52 -13.27 0.95
C MET A 128 32.60 -13.97 1.83
N ARG A 129 33.39 -13.18 2.55
CA ARG A 129 34.61 -13.70 3.18
C ARG A 129 34.36 -14.46 4.49
N HIS A 130 33.35 -14.04 5.26
CA HIS A 130 33.16 -14.48 6.64
C HIS A 130 31.79 -15.11 6.89
N ASN A 131 30.85 -15.01 5.95
CA ASN A 131 29.44 -15.40 6.11
C ASN A 131 29.20 -16.90 5.84
N HIS A 132 29.95 -17.77 6.52
CA HIS A 132 29.89 -19.22 6.28
C HIS A 132 28.99 -19.97 7.27
N PHE A 133 29.03 -19.64 8.56
CA PHE A 133 28.30 -20.39 9.60
C PHE A 133 27.16 -19.63 10.26
N PRO A 134 25.96 -20.21 10.34
CA PRO A 134 25.50 -21.43 9.67
C PRO A 134 25.31 -21.20 8.15
N SER A 135 25.34 -22.27 7.34
CA SER A 135 25.19 -22.14 5.88
C SER A 135 23.76 -21.74 5.49
N LEU A 136 23.59 -20.49 5.06
CA LEU A 136 22.31 -20.00 4.52
C LEU A 136 21.93 -20.65 3.19
N HIS A 137 22.89 -21.10 2.37
CA HIS A 137 22.61 -21.84 1.14
C HIS A 137 21.87 -23.15 1.45
N VAL A 138 22.36 -23.89 2.44
CA VAL A 138 21.71 -25.13 2.90
C VAL A 138 20.38 -24.83 3.58
N ALA A 139 20.34 -23.83 4.47
CA ALA A 139 19.13 -23.48 5.19
C ALA A 139 17.98 -23.11 4.22
N PHE A 140 18.23 -22.17 3.30
CA PHE A 140 17.23 -21.72 2.34
C PHE A 140 16.81 -22.83 1.37
N ALA A 141 17.74 -23.67 0.90
CA ALA A 141 17.40 -24.78 0.01
C ALA A 141 16.52 -25.84 0.71
N LEU A 142 16.83 -26.17 1.97
CA LEU A 142 16.03 -27.07 2.79
C LEU A 142 14.64 -26.50 3.06
N THR A 143 14.56 -25.25 3.49
CA THR A 143 13.29 -24.56 3.75
C THR A 143 12.43 -24.43 2.49
N ALA A 144 13.03 -24.17 1.32
CA ALA A 144 12.33 -24.16 0.05
C ALA A 144 11.78 -25.56 -0.33
N ALA A 145 12.59 -26.61 -0.19
CA ALA A 145 12.17 -27.98 -0.48
C ALA A 145 11.02 -28.42 0.45
N LEU A 146 11.10 -28.08 1.75
CA LEU A 146 10.03 -28.31 2.73
C LEU A 146 8.73 -27.59 2.34
N ALA A 147 8.82 -26.31 1.98
CA ALA A 147 7.66 -25.51 1.60
C ALA A 147 6.96 -26.02 0.34
N LEU A 148 7.71 -26.60 -0.59
CA LEU A 148 7.18 -27.14 -1.85
C LEU A 148 6.49 -28.50 -1.69
N GLN A 149 6.83 -29.31 -0.67
CA GLN A 149 6.28 -30.68 -0.51
C GLN A 149 4.75 -30.76 -0.64
N PRO A 150 3.95 -29.91 0.03
CA PRO A 150 2.50 -30.02 0.01
C PRO A 150 1.88 -29.76 -1.36
N VAL A 151 2.55 -28.98 -2.23
CA VAL A 151 2.00 -28.53 -3.52
C VAL A 151 2.55 -29.29 -4.73
N LEU A 152 3.61 -30.08 -4.55
CA LEU A 152 4.25 -30.85 -5.61
C LEU A 152 3.68 -32.27 -5.77
N ARG A 153 3.76 -32.79 -7.00
CA ARG A 153 3.50 -34.21 -7.33
C ARG A 153 4.66 -35.09 -6.84
N PRO A 154 4.48 -36.41 -6.64
CA PRO A 154 5.50 -37.29 -6.05
C PRO A 154 6.89 -37.22 -6.72
N LEU A 155 6.97 -37.27 -8.05
CA LEU A 155 8.25 -37.14 -8.75
C LEU A 155 8.90 -35.77 -8.50
N SER A 156 8.12 -34.69 -8.58
CA SER A 156 8.62 -33.34 -8.31
C SER A 156 9.08 -33.15 -6.85
N ARG A 157 8.45 -33.85 -5.89
CA ARG A 157 8.90 -33.87 -4.48
C ARG A 157 10.29 -34.49 -4.38
N LEU A 158 10.49 -35.66 -4.97
CA LEU A 158 11.81 -36.31 -5.00
C LEU A 158 12.85 -35.41 -5.68
N LEU A 159 12.51 -34.82 -6.83
CA LEU A 159 13.41 -33.92 -7.55
C LEU A 159 13.75 -32.66 -6.73
N SER A 160 12.81 -32.11 -5.95
CA SER A 160 13.09 -30.98 -5.06
C SER A 160 14.05 -31.34 -3.93
N TRP A 161 13.96 -32.56 -3.39
CA TRP A 161 14.90 -33.06 -2.38
C TRP A 161 16.27 -33.31 -2.98
N LEU A 162 16.34 -33.92 -4.15
CA LEU A 162 17.60 -34.13 -4.87
C LEU A 162 18.27 -32.79 -5.19
N TRP A 163 17.50 -31.80 -5.66
CA TRP A 163 18.01 -30.45 -5.92
C TRP A 163 18.60 -29.84 -4.65
N MET A 164 17.86 -29.85 -3.53
CA MET A 164 18.36 -29.38 -2.24
C MET A 164 19.68 -30.07 -1.84
N MET A 165 19.75 -31.40 -1.96
CA MET A 165 20.96 -32.18 -1.66
C MET A 165 22.13 -31.82 -2.58
N LEU A 166 21.88 -31.57 -3.87
CA LEU A 166 22.91 -31.14 -4.82
C LEU A 166 23.44 -29.75 -4.48
N VAL A 167 22.58 -28.82 -4.07
CA VAL A 167 22.99 -27.50 -3.58
C VAL A 167 23.87 -27.67 -2.33
N ALA A 168 23.40 -28.43 -1.34
CA ALA A 168 24.17 -28.66 -0.11
C ALA A 168 25.53 -29.31 -0.38
N ALA A 169 25.58 -30.38 -1.18
CA ALA A 169 26.82 -31.04 -1.56
C ALA A 169 27.76 -30.10 -2.34
N SER A 170 27.21 -29.26 -3.22
CA SER A 170 28.02 -28.30 -3.97
C SER A 170 28.77 -27.33 -3.06
N THR A 171 28.19 -26.89 -1.94
CA THR A 171 28.83 -25.92 -1.02
C THR A 171 30.20 -26.38 -0.50
N VAL A 172 30.31 -27.64 -0.11
CA VAL A 172 31.58 -28.26 0.31
C VAL A 172 32.44 -28.60 -0.90
N SER A 173 31.86 -29.12 -2.00
CA SER A 173 32.61 -29.49 -3.20
C SER A 173 33.37 -28.31 -3.82
N ILE A 174 32.85 -27.08 -3.70
CA ILE A 174 33.54 -25.86 -4.13
C ILE A 174 34.32 -25.18 -3.01
N HIS A 175 34.50 -25.83 -1.86
CA HIS A 175 35.25 -25.33 -0.71
C HIS A 175 34.72 -23.99 -0.17
N GLU A 176 33.41 -23.73 -0.30
CA GLU A 176 32.76 -22.53 0.26
C GLU A 176 32.22 -22.76 1.68
N HIS A 177 32.00 -24.00 2.11
CA HIS A 177 31.52 -24.29 3.46
C HIS A 177 32.20 -25.53 4.02
N HIS A 178 32.35 -25.56 5.34
CA HIS A 178 32.72 -26.74 6.09
C HIS A 178 31.47 -27.58 6.44
N LEU A 179 31.66 -28.86 6.76
CA LEU A 179 30.59 -29.79 7.11
C LEU A 179 29.76 -29.29 8.29
N LEU A 180 30.42 -28.67 9.28
CA LEU A 180 29.74 -28.10 10.44
C LEU A 180 28.79 -26.96 10.03
N ASP A 181 29.15 -26.16 9.02
CA ASP A 181 28.30 -25.10 8.48
C ASP A 181 27.05 -25.66 7.81
N ILE A 182 27.20 -26.77 7.06
CA ILE A 182 26.08 -27.48 6.44
C ILE A 182 25.13 -28.01 7.51
N ILE A 183 25.67 -28.71 8.52
CA ILE A 183 24.86 -29.31 9.60
C ILE A 183 24.12 -28.21 10.35
N ALA A 184 24.80 -27.12 10.71
CA ALA A 184 24.17 -25.99 11.39
C ALA A 184 23.13 -25.29 10.51
N GLY A 185 23.36 -25.15 9.21
CA GLY A 185 22.37 -24.64 8.25
C GLY A 185 21.12 -25.52 8.19
N ALA A 186 21.28 -26.84 8.16
CA ALA A 186 20.15 -27.77 8.18
C ALA A 186 19.37 -27.71 9.50
N VAL A 187 20.06 -27.67 10.64
CA VAL A 187 19.44 -27.51 11.96
C VAL A 187 18.67 -26.18 12.05
N LEU A 188 19.28 -25.08 11.59
CA LEU A 188 18.66 -23.76 11.51
C LEU A 188 17.34 -23.82 10.73
N ALA A 189 17.35 -24.39 9.53
CA ALA A 189 16.16 -24.52 8.71
C ALA A 189 15.06 -25.38 9.36
N LEU A 190 15.42 -26.53 9.93
CA LEU A 190 14.44 -27.40 10.60
C LEU A 190 13.80 -26.72 11.81
N LEU A 191 14.58 -26.00 12.63
CA LEU A 191 14.07 -25.25 13.77
C LEU A 191 13.18 -24.09 13.32
N ALA A 192 13.64 -23.29 12.37
CA ALA A 192 12.88 -22.17 11.83
C ALA A 192 11.56 -22.65 11.20
N TRP A 193 11.60 -23.71 10.40
CA TRP A 193 10.42 -24.33 9.79
C TRP A 193 9.44 -24.92 10.81
N ARG A 194 9.93 -25.41 11.95
CA ARG A 194 9.07 -25.96 13.01
C ARG A 194 8.33 -24.87 13.79
N ILE A 195 8.92 -23.69 13.91
CA ILE A 195 8.46 -22.60 14.79
C ILE A 195 7.71 -21.52 14.01
N VAL A 196 8.25 -21.05 12.89
CA VAL A 196 7.81 -19.82 12.21
C VAL A 196 6.51 -20.01 11.40
N PRO A 197 6.35 -21.03 10.54
CA PRO A 197 5.11 -21.20 9.76
C PRO A 197 3.84 -21.33 10.60
N PRO A 198 3.78 -22.10 11.71
CA PRO A 198 2.59 -22.16 12.57
C PRO A 198 2.17 -20.81 13.12
N TRP A 199 3.14 -19.95 13.48
CA TRP A 199 2.88 -18.58 13.92
C TRP A 199 2.47 -17.67 12.75
N ALA A 200 3.21 -17.70 11.65
CA ALA A 200 3.00 -16.83 10.49
C ALA A 200 1.65 -17.08 9.81
N GLN A 201 1.11 -18.30 9.92
CA GLN A 201 -0.17 -18.71 9.34
C GLN A 201 -1.35 -18.58 10.31
N GLN A 202 -1.16 -18.04 11.51
CA GLN A 202 -2.29 -17.72 12.40
C GLN A 202 -3.27 -16.77 11.70
N ALA A 203 -4.57 -17.01 11.89
CA ALA A 203 -5.63 -16.24 11.22
C ALA A 203 -5.49 -14.72 11.44
N ALA A 204 -5.16 -14.30 12.67
CA ALA A 204 -4.93 -12.89 13.00
C ALA A 204 -3.73 -12.28 12.24
N VAL A 205 -2.65 -13.04 12.07
CA VAL A 205 -1.46 -12.59 11.32
C VAL A 205 -1.80 -12.49 9.84
N LEU A 206 -2.42 -13.52 9.26
CA LEU A 206 -2.84 -13.54 7.86
C LEU A 206 -3.81 -12.41 7.53
N GLN A 207 -4.74 -12.09 8.43
CA GLN A 207 -5.65 -10.95 8.26
C GLN A 207 -4.91 -9.61 8.25
N ARG A 208 -3.91 -9.43 9.13
CA ARG A 208 -3.07 -8.22 9.13
C ARG A 208 -2.24 -8.09 7.86
N VAL A 209 -1.61 -9.17 7.40
CA VAL A 209 -0.85 -9.19 6.14
C VAL A 209 -1.75 -8.83 4.97
N ARG A 210 -2.95 -9.42 4.90
CA ARG A 210 -3.94 -9.10 3.87
C ARG A 210 -4.39 -7.64 3.94
N LEU A 211 -4.57 -7.08 5.13
CA LEU A 211 -4.94 -5.67 5.30
C LEU A 211 -3.83 -4.72 4.85
N GLU A 212 -2.57 -4.95 5.25
CA GLU A 212 -1.43 -4.13 4.80
C GLU A 212 -1.28 -4.20 3.28
N TRP A 213 -1.43 -5.40 2.71
CA TRP A 213 -1.42 -5.57 1.25
C TRP A 213 -2.57 -4.81 0.57
N LEU A 214 -3.78 -4.84 1.14
CA LEU A 214 -4.92 -4.07 0.65
C LEU A 214 -4.65 -2.57 0.66
N TRP A 215 -4.02 -2.03 1.71
CA TRP A 215 -3.63 -0.63 1.75
C TRP A 215 -2.61 -0.30 0.67
N CYS A 216 -1.60 -1.14 0.47
CA CYS A 216 -0.62 -0.97 -0.61
C CYS A 216 -1.28 -0.97 -2.00
N CYS A 217 -2.16 -1.95 -2.27
CA CYS A 217 -2.89 -2.02 -3.54
C CYS A 217 -3.76 -0.78 -3.79
N ASN A 218 -4.48 -0.31 -2.76
CA ASN A 218 -5.33 0.88 -2.89
C ASN A 218 -4.50 2.15 -3.11
N GLN A 219 -3.46 2.38 -2.31
CA GLN A 219 -2.57 3.54 -2.49
C GLN A 219 -1.94 3.56 -3.89
N TRP A 220 -1.52 2.40 -4.40
CA TRP A 220 -1.00 2.26 -5.76
C TRP A 220 -2.06 2.58 -6.82
N ALA A 221 -3.28 2.03 -6.67
CA ALA A 221 -4.38 2.29 -7.58
C ALA A 221 -4.72 3.80 -7.63
N PHE A 222 -4.82 4.45 -6.47
CA PHE A 222 -5.09 5.89 -6.39
C PHE A 222 -3.95 6.71 -7.01
N ALA A 223 -2.69 6.38 -6.71
CA ALA A 223 -1.52 7.07 -7.25
C ALA A 223 -1.45 7.00 -8.78
N ARG A 224 -1.88 5.88 -9.38
CA ARG A 224 -1.97 5.72 -10.84
C ARG A 224 -3.06 6.57 -11.47
N ARG A 225 -4.15 6.87 -10.75
CA ARG A 225 -5.22 7.74 -11.24
C ARG A 225 -4.77 9.19 -11.33
N HIS A 226 -4.11 9.70 -10.28
CA HIS A 226 -3.65 11.09 -10.28
C HIS A 226 -2.51 11.35 -9.28
N ARG A 227 -1.56 12.24 -9.64
CA ARG A 227 -0.39 12.62 -8.81
C ARG A 227 -0.76 13.12 -7.41
N ARG A 228 -1.94 13.74 -7.26
CA ARG A 228 -2.47 14.21 -5.96
C ARG A 228 -2.58 13.08 -4.93
N TYR A 229 -3.01 11.90 -5.36
CA TYR A 229 -3.18 10.75 -4.49
C TYR A 229 -1.83 10.14 -4.09
N ALA A 230 -0.83 10.22 -4.96
CA ALA A 230 0.54 9.83 -4.62
C ALA A 230 1.12 10.73 -3.51
N LEU A 231 0.88 12.04 -3.60
CA LEU A 231 1.28 13.00 -2.56
C LEU A 231 0.59 12.71 -1.22
N ILE A 232 -0.72 12.44 -1.22
CA ILE A 232 -1.47 12.07 -0.01
C ILE A 232 -0.88 10.80 0.63
N SER A 233 -0.64 9.75 -0.17
CA SER A 233 -0.01 8.51 0.29
C SER A 233 1.36 8.76 0.94
N LEU A 234 2.20 9.63 0.35
CA LEU A 234 3.50 10.01 0.92
C LEU A 234 3.36 10.78 2.25
N MET A 235 2.40 11.70 2.34
CA MET A 235 2.11 12.44 3.58
C MET A 235 1.64 11.50 4.70
N ILE A 236 0.77 10.55 4.39
CA ILE A 236 0.30 9.53 5.33
C ILE A 236 1.45 8.62 5.76
N ALA A 237 2.32 8.18 4.83
CA ALA A 237 3.49 7.38 5.15
C ALA A 237 4.43 8.12 6.12
N THR A 238 4.70 9.41 5.86
CA THR A 238 5.48 10.27 6.76
C THR A 238 4.83 10.38 8.14
N GLN A 239 3.50 10.53 8.19
CA GLN A 239 2.76 10.57 9.44
C GLN A 239 2.81 9.24 10.19
N ARG A 240 2.77 8.11 9.49
CA ARG A 240 2.88 6.75 10.07
C ARG A 240 4.25 6.53 10.70
N LEU A 241 5.31 7.06 10.12
CA LEU A 241 6.65 7.03 10.72
C LEU A 241 6.73 7.89 11.99
N ARG A 242 6.15 9.10 11.97
CA ARG A 242 6.24 10.06 13.10
C ARG A 242 5.27 9.76 14.25
N ARG A 243 4.05 9.31 13.93
CA ARG A 243 2.95 9.06 14.87
C ARG A 243 2.18 7.81 14.39
N PRO A 244 2.66 6.59 14.69
CA PRO A 244 2.14 5.35 14.11
C PRO A 244 0.63 5.17 14.24
N GLN A 245 0.07 5.36 15.44
CA GLN A 245 -1.37 5.20 15.68
C GLN A 245 -2.21 6.13 14.79
N ARG A 246 -1.85 7.42 14.74
CA ARG A 246 -2.52 8.42 13.91
C ARG A 246 -2.31 8.18 12.42
N GLY A 247 -1.08 7.87 11.99
CA GLY A 247 -0.80 7.59 10.59
C GLY A 247 -1.52 6.36 10.07
N THR A 248 -1.64 5.31 10.89
CA THR A 248 -2.41 4.12 10.51
C THR A 248 -3.92 4.38 10.51
N LEU A 249 -4.45 5.19 11.43
CA LEU A 249 -5.86 5.62 11.36
C LEU A 249 -6.15 6.39 10.06
N LEU A 250 -5.28 7.34 9.70
CA LEU A 250 -5.40 8.10 8.45
C LEU A 250 -5.31 7.20 7.22
N LEU A 251 -4.36 6.25 7.20
CA LEU A 251 -4.21 5.29 6.11
C LEU A 251 -5.46 4.43 5.96
N SER A 252 -5.98 3.91 7.08
CA SER A 252 -7.19 3.09 7.11
C SER A 252 -8.40 3.85 6.55
N GLY A 253 -8.65 5.05 7.04
CA GLY A 253 -9.75 5.90 6.57
C GLY A 253 -9.60 6.30 5.10
N TYR A 254 -8.40 6.72 4.69
CA TYR A 254 -8.11 7.08 3.30
C TYR A 254 -8.33 5.90 2.35
N CYS A 255 -7.75 4.74 2.65
CA CYS A 255 -7.92 3.56 1.79
C CYS A 255 -9.36 3.04 1.76
N PHE A 256 -10.11 3.12 2.86
CA PHE A 256 -11.50 2.72 2.90
C PHE A 256 -12.41 3.70 2.14
N LEU A 257 -12.43 4.97 2.56
CA LEU A 257 -13.38 5.95 2.02
C LEU A 257 -13.10 6.26 0.55
N GLN A 258 -11.82 6.39 0.15
CA GLN A 258 -11.48 6.58 -1.26
C GLN A 258 -11.81 5.36 -2.12
N ALA A 259 -11.76 4.14 -1.56
CA ALA A 259 -12.17 2.95 -2.28
C ALA A 259 -13.70 2.89 -2.50
N VAL A 260 -14.49 3.41 -1.56
CA VAL A 260 -15.94 3.56 -1.71
C VAL A 260 -16.24 4.62 -2.76
N ASP A 261 -15.62 5.79 -2.63
CA ASP A 261 -15.69 6.93 -3.57
C ASP A 261 -15.41 6.49 -5.01
N ASP A 262 -14.27 5.80 -5.24
CA ASP A 262 -13.93 5.26 -6.57
C ASP A 262 -15.02 4.34 -7.15
N ILE A 263 -15.74 3.57 -6.32
CA ILE A 263 -16.84 2.69 -6.78
C ILE A 263 -18.08 3.51 -7.12
N MET A 264 -18.40 4.53 -6.31
CA MET A 264 -19.56 5.39 -6.53
C MET A 264 -19.39 6.25 -7.80
N ASP A 265 -18.19 6.80 -8.00
CA ASP A 265 -17.87 7.65 -9.15
C ASP A 265 -17.66 6.84 -10.44
N GLY A 266 -17.50 5.51 -10.34
CA GLY A 266 -17.28 4.62 -11.47
C GLY A 266 -15.81 4.49 -11.89
N ASP A 267 -14.88 5.13 -11.18
CA ASP A 267 -13.43 5.00 -11.36
C ASP A 267 -12.91 3.59 -11.06
N ARG A 268 -13.65 2.82 -10.26
CA ARG A 268 -13.36 1.43 -9.94
C ARG A 268 -14.53 0.53 -10.33
N ARG A 269 -14.26 -0.39 -11.25
CA ARG A 269 -15.22 -1.43 -11.65
C ARG A 269 -15.58 -2.31 -10.45
N SER A 270 -16.88 -2.44 -10.21
CA SER A 270 -17.45 -3.38 -9.26
C SER A 270 -18.23 -4.47 -10.01
N ARG A 271 -18.24 -5.69 -9.50
CA ARG A 271 -19.09 -6.79 -10.03
C ARG A 271 -20.55 -6.64 -9.61
N THR A 272 -20.76 -6.01 -8.46
CA THR A 272 -22.06 -5.69 -7.91
C THR A 272 -22.38 -4.24 -8.25
N ALA A 273 -23.64 -3.91 -8.50
CA ALA A 273 -24.06 -2.53 -8.76
C ALA A 273 -23.60 -1.60 -7.61
N PRO A 274 -23.05 -0.41 -7.89
CA PRO A 274 -22.53 0.51 -6.87
C PRO A 274 -23.53 0.79 -5.73
N ILE A 275 -24.81 0.99 -6.04
CA ILE A 275 -25.85 1.20 -5.02
C ILE A 275 -26.01 0.01 -4.07
N ALA A 276 -26.03 -1.22 -4.60
CA ALA A 276 -26.11 -2.41 -3.76
C ALA A 276 -24.86 -2.55 -2.86
N VAL A 277 -23.67 -2.19 -3.38
CA VAL A 277 -22.45 -2.13 -2.56
C VAL A 277 -22.58 -1.11 -1.42
N ALA A 278 -23.15 0.06 -1.69
CA ALA A 278 -23.37 1.10 -0.68
C ALA A 278 -24.41 0.67 0.37
N ASP A 279 -25.52 0.05 -0.06
CA ASP A 279 -26.56 -0.47 0.83
C ASP A 279 -26.02 -1.55 1.78
N ASP A 280 -25.30 -2.53 1.23
CA ASP A 280 -24.65 -3.59 2.02
C ASP A 280 -23.65 -3.01 3.03
N LEU A 281 -22.85 -2.03 2.60
CA LEU A 281 -21.85 -1.39 3.44
C LEU A 281 -22.49 -0.55 4.56
N LEU A 282 -23.55 0.19 4.26
CA LEU A 282 -24.30 0.97 5.25
C LEU A 282 -24.95 0.05 6.29
N ALA A 283 -25.58 -1.04 5.85
CA ALA A 283 -26.17 -2.03 6.76
C ALA A 283 -25.09 -2.65 7.67
N ALA A 284 -23.95 -3.06 7.09
CA ALA A 284 -22.82 -3.60 7.84
C ALA A 284 -22.26 -2.58 8.86
N TRP A 285 -22.14 -1.31 8.46
CA TRP A 285 -21.64 -0.23 9.32
C TRP A 285 -22.57 0.03 10.51
N GLN A 286 -23.88 0.14 10.25
CA GLN A 286 -24.90 0.37 11.28
C GLN A 286 -24.98 -0.80 12.27
N GLN A 287 -24.95 -2.03 11.77
CA GLN A 287 -25.03 -3.24 12.59
C GLN A 287 -23.69 -3.60 13.25
N ARG A 288 -22.60 -2.93 12.88
CA ARG A 288 -21.21 -3.25 13.26
C ARG A 288 -20.81 -4.69 12.95
N ARG A 289 -21.38 -5.28 11.90
CA ARG A 289 -21.15 -6.66 11.48
C ARG A 289 -20.60 -6.67 10.06
N PHE A 290 -19.37 -7.15 9.89
CA PHE A 290 -18.64 -7.09 8.63
C PHE A 290 -18.25 -8.48 8.14
N HIS A 291 -18.61 -8.81 6.91
CA HIS A 291 -18.15 -10.02 6.24
C HIS A 291 -16.72 -9.82 5.70
N THR A 292 -15.72 -9.93 6.58
CA THR A 292 -14.29 -9.66 6.30
C THR A 292 -13.64 -10.58 5.25
N ALA A 293 -14.36 -11.58 4.75
CA ALA A 293 -14.00 -12.30 3.53
C ALA A 293 -13.96 -11.37 2.30
N HIS A 294 -14.78 -10.31 2.27
CA HIS A 294 -14.77 -9.28 1.24
C HIS A 294 -13.76 -8.17 1.54
N ASN A 295 -12.99 -7.74 0.54
CA ASN A 295 -11.90 -6.77 0.73
C ASN A 295 -12.38 -5.40 1.23
N LEU A 296 -13.47 -4.87 0.66
CA LEU A 296 -14.02 -3.58 1.10
C LEU A 296 -14.58 -3.64 2.53
N MET A 297 -15.25 -4.74 2.88
CA MET A 297 -15.75 -4.98 4.24
C MET A 297 -14.61 -5.13 5.27
N LEU A 298 -13.47 -5.71 4.87
CA LEU A 298 -12.29 -5.76 5.73
C LEU A 298 -11.69 -4.36 5.97
N LEU A 299 -11.62 -3.50 4.95
CA LEU A 299 -11.19 -2.10 5.11
C LEU A 299 -12.15 -1.33 6.02
N ALA A 300 -13.47 -1.49 5.82
CA ALA A 300 -14.50 -0.87 6.66
C ALA A 300 -14.39 -1.32 8.12
N HIS A 301 -14.23 -2.62 8.35
CA HIS A 301 -14.09 -3.21 9.67
C HIS A 301 -12.87 -2.66 10.42
N ASP A 302 -11.70 -2.63 9.75
CA ASP A 302 -10.48 -2.08 10.34
C ASP A 302 -10.64 -0.59 10.68
N PHE A 303 -11.22 0.21 9.78
CA PHE A 303 -11.41 1.64 10.05
C PHE A 303 -12.37 1.88 11.22
N GLN A 304 -13.48 1.12 11.28
CA GLN A 304 -14.44 1.17 12.38
C GLN A 304 -13.78 0.83 13.73
N GLN A 305 -12.95 -0.23 13.78
CA GLN A 305 -12.21 -0.60 14.98
C GLN A 305 -11.25 0.48 15.44
N ARG A 306 -10.57 1.17 14.51
CA ARG A 306 -9.63 2.24 14.85
C ARG A 306 -10.35 3.51 15.31
N LEU A 307 -11.47 3.87 14.68
CA LEU A 307 -12.29 4.99 15.12
C LEU A 307 -12.88 4.76 16.52
N ALA A 308 -13.20 3.52 16.87
CA ALA A 308 -13.70 3.17 18.20
C ALA A 308 -12.69 3.46 19.33
N LEU A 309 -11.41 3.66 19.00
CA LEU A 309 -10.36 4.02 19.97
C LEU A 309 -10.21 5.53 20.17
N LEU A 310 -10.94 6.36 19.40
CA LEU A 310 -10.89 7.82 19.56
C LEU A 310 -11.72 8.30 20.76
N PRO A 311 -11.32 9.39 21.43
CA PRO A 311 -12.12 10.00 22.49
C PRO A 311 -13.53 10.41 22.05
N ASN A 312 -13.69 10.81 20.79
CA ASN A 312 -14.95 11.22 20.16
C ASN A 312 -15.51 10.13 19.21
N ALA A 313 -15.26 8.85 19.51
CA ALA A 313 -15.62 7.71 18.66
C ALA A 313 -17.07 7.74 18.16
N ASN A 314 -18.05 8.03 19.01
CA ASN A 314 -19.46 8.05 18.62
C ASN A 314 -19.76 9.04 17.51
N HIS A 315 -19.20 10.26 17.60
CA HIS A 315 -19.34 11.26 16.56
C HIS A 315 -18.64 10.84 15.29
N ALA A 316 -17.38 10.38 15.37
CA ALA A 316 -16.63 9.98 14.19
C ALA A 316 -17.26 8.78 13.45
N LEU A 317 -17.80 7.80 14.19
CA LEU A 317 -18.53 6.67 13.61
C LEU A 317 -19.84 7.09 12.93
N ALA A 318 -20.56 8.05 13.53
CA ALA A 318 -21.75 8.65 12.93
C ALA A 318 -21.42 9.43 11.66
N ASP A 319 -20.31 10.20 11.68
CA ASP A 319 -19.85 10.99 10.53
C ASP A 319 -19.51 10.10 9.35
N VAL A 320 -18.87 8.94 9.56
CA VAL A 320 -18.65 7.95 8.48
C VAL A 320 -19.97 7.43 7.93
N GLY A 321 -20.92 7.06 8.79
CA GLY A 321 -22.23 6.56 8.36
C GLY A 321 -22.98 7.60 7.52
N ALA A 322 -22.97 8.86 7.94
CA ALA A 322 -23.54 9.98 7.20
C ALA A 322 -22.82 10.20 5.86
N LEU A 323 -21.48 10.13 5.84
CA LEU A 323 -20.70 10.32 4.62
C LEU A 323 -21.00 9.22 3.59
N LEU A 324 -21.14 7.96 4.04
CA LEU A 324 -21.55 6.85 3.18
C LEU A 324 -22.95 7.06 2.59
N GLN A 325 -23.89 7.63 3.36
CA GLN A 325 -25.23 7.99 2.86
C GLN A 325 -25.15 9.10 1.82
N VAL A 326 -24.31 10.12 2.04
CA VAL A 326 -24.09 11.22 1.10
C VAL A 326 -23.51 10.70 -0.22
N MET A 327 -22.50 9.82 -0.17
CA MET A 327 -21.90 9.17 -1.35
C MET A 327 -22.93 8.32 -2.10
N ARG A 328 -23.78 7.58 -1.39
CA ARG A 328 -24.88 6.80 -1.97
C ARG A 328 -25.91 7.69 -2.67
N ALA A 329 -26.34 8.77 -2.00
CA ALA A 329 -27.30 9.72 -2.57
C ALA A 329 -26.74 10.36 -3.84
N ASP A 330 -25.42 10.63 -3.86
CA ASP A 330 -24.75 11.17 -5.04
C ASP A 330 -24.74 10.19 -6.21
N ARG A 331 -24.47 8.90 -5.94
CA ARG A 331 -24.55 7.85 -6.95
C ARG A 331 -25.95 7.74 -7.56
N LEU A 332 -27.00 7.81 -6.75
CA LEU A 332 -28.38 7.81 -7.24
C LEU A 332 -28.67 9.04 -8.10
N ARG A 333 -28.20 10.21 -7.67
CA ARG A 333 -28.30 11.46 -8.44
C ARG A 333 -27.64 11.34 -9.80
N ALA A 334 -26.47 10.72 -9.87
CA ALA A 334 -25.76 10.46 -11.12
C ALA A 334 -26.53 9.52 -12.05
N GLU A 335 -27.04 8.40 -11.52
CA GLU A 335 -27.79 7.39 -12.29
C GLU A 335 -29.08 7.94 -12.89
N SER A 336 -29.82 8.74 -12.13
CA SER A 336 -31.06 9.36 -12.60
C SER A 336 -30.83 10.68 -13.35
N ARG A 337 -29.57 11.14 -13.49
CA ARG A 337 -29.21 12.49 -13.96
C ARG A 337 -30.08 13.57 -13.31
N ALA A 338 -30.27 13.49 -12.00
CA ALA A 338 -31.22 14.35 -11.30
C ALA A 338 -30.72 15.80 -11.27
N VAL A 339 -31.63 16.72 -11.56
CA VAL A 339 -31.41 18.17 -11.50
C VAL A 339 -31.98 18.70 -10.19
N TRP A 340 -31.14 19.32 -9.36
CA TRP A 340 -31.50 19.74 -8.01
C TRP A 340 -31.55 21.27 -7.88
N SER A 341 -32.26 21.75 -6.86
CA SER A 341 -32.27 23.18 -6.51
C SER A 341 -30.90 23.63 -5.99
N ALA A 342 -30.62 24.93 -6.04
CA ALA A 342 -29.37 25.49 -5.51
C ALA A 342 -29.16 25.13 -4.02
N ILE A 343 -30.24 25.12 -3.24
CA ILE A 343 -30.21 24.78 -1.80
C ILE A 343 -29.83 23.30 -1.62
N ALA A 344 -30.43 22.39 -2.39
CA ALA A 344 -30.12 20.97 -2.29
C ALA A 344 -28.68 20.66 -2.71
N LEU A 345 -28.18 21.31 -3.77
CA LEU A 345 -26.78 21.20 -4.18
C LEU A 345 -25.82 21.74 -3.11
N ALA A 346 -26.14 22.90 -2.52
CA ALA A 346 -25.33 23.47 -1.44
C ALA A 346 -25.30 22.56 -0.22
N ALA A 347 -26.44 21.99 0.18
CA ALA A 347 -26.55 21.05 1.30
C ALA A 347 -25.74 19.77 1.05
N GLN A 348 -25.79 19.21 -0.17
CA GLN A 348 -25.01 18.04 -0.57
C GLN A 348 -23.51 18.31 -0.43
N HIS A 349 -23.00 19.38 -1.05
CA HIS A 349 -21.58 19.72 -0.96
C HIS A 349 -21.15 20.03 0.47
N GLN A 350 -21.97 20.79 1.21
CA GLN A 350 -21.71 21.10 2.61
C GLN A 350 -21.57 19.83 3.43
N ALA A 351 -22.46 18.85 3.26
CA ALA A 351 -22.39 17.56 3.95
C ALA A 351 -21.11 16.79 3.58
N THR A 352 -20.81 16.62 2.28
CA THR A 352 -19.61 15.89 1.82
C THR A 352 -18.33 16.44 2.42
N PHE A 353 -18.13 17.76 2.34
CA PHE A 353 -16.89 18.40 2.79
C PHE A 353 -16.83 18.55 4.31
N ALA A 354 -17.94 18.85 4.98
CA ALA A 354 -17.96 18.96 6.45
C ALA A 354 -17.64 17.62 7.10
N LEU A 355 -18.29 16.53 6.67
CA LEU A 355 -18.08 15.19 7.21
C LEU A 355 -16.64 14.71 6.96
N SER A 356 -16.12 14.89 5.75
CA SER A 356 -14.74 14.52 5.41
C SER A 356 -13.71 15.32 6.22
N LEU A 357 -13.96 16.62 6.42
CA LEU A 357 -13.09 17.48 7.23
C LEU A 357 -13.16 17.11 8.71
N ASP A 358 -14.35 16.81 9.25
CA ASP A 358 -14.55 16.38 10.63
C ASP A 358 -13.81 15.07 10.92
N LEU A 359 -13.89 14.09 10.03
CA LEU A 359 -13.14 12.84 10.13
C LEU A 359 -11.63 13.06 10.11
N LEU A 360 -11.16 13.95 9.23
CA LEU A 360 -9.75 14.34 9.22
C LEU A 360 -9.36 14.97 10.55
N LEU A 361 -10.07 16.00 11.01
CA LEU A 361 -9.78 16.70 12.27
C LEU A 361 -9.78 15.75 13.48
N ALA A 362 -10.76 14.84 13.56
CA ALA A 362 -10.83 13.80 14.57
C ALA A 362 -9.59 12.89 14.53
N ALA A 363 -9.18 12.43 13.34
CA ALA A 363 -7.97 11.62 13.17
C ALA A 363 -6.68 12.39 13.53
N LEU A 364 -6.68 13.71 13.41
CA LEU A 364 -5.55 14.56 13.84
C LEU A 364 -5.62 14.92 15.32
N GLY A 365 -6.65 14.49 16.04
CA GLY A 365 -6.88 14.76 17.46
C GLY A 365 -7.20 16.23 17.73
N SER A 366 -7.91 16.89 16.82
CA SER A 366 -8.47 18.23 17.02
C SER A 366 -9.88 18.12 17.61
N PRO A 367 -10.22 18.94 18.62
CA PRO A 367 -11.59 19.02 19.13
C PRO A 367 -12.50 19.87 18.22
N SER A 368 -11.94 20.72 17.36
CA SER A 368 -12.69 21.55 16.42
C SER A 368 -13.32 20.71 15.31
N ARG A 369 -14.46 21.19 14.82
CA ARG A 369 -15.22 20.66 13.68
C ARG A 369 -15.23 21.66 12.52
N ALA A 370 -15.64 21.21 11.34
CA ALA A 370 -15.84 22.01 10.14
C ALA A 370 -16.79 23.20 10.39
N ALA A 371 -17.76 23.05 11.30
CA ALA A 371 -18.67 24.11 11.73
C ALA A 371 -17.96 25.33 12.35
N ALA A 372 -16.70 25.19 12.80
CA ALA A 372 -15.91 26.32 13.30
C ALA A 372 -15.42 27.25 12.17
N ALA A 373 -15.40 26.78 10.92
CA ALA A 373 -15.00 27.55 9.74
C ALA A 373 -15.90 27.20 8.54
N PRO A 374 -17.21 27.51 8.58
CA PRO A 374 -18.17 27.09 7.56
C PRO A 374 -17.86 27.65 6.17
N ALA A 375 -17.16 28.78 6.07
CA ALA A 375 -16.75 29.32 4.78
C ALA A 375 -15.82 28.36 4.03
N LEU A 376 -15.03 27.54 4.74
CA LEU A 376 -14.13 26.57 4.13
C LEU A 376 -14.89 25.49 3.37
N THR A 377 -15.95 24.91 3.96
CA THR A 377 -16.72 23.85 3.29
C THR A 377 -17.48 24.40 2.09
N THR A 378 -17.95 25.65 2.17
CA THR A 378 -18.55 26.35 1.02
C THR A 378 -17.56 26.51 -0.13
N VAL A 379 -16.35 27.01 0.12
CA VAL A 379 -15.36 27.23 -0.96
C VAL A 379 -14.75 25.92 -1.47
N LEU A 380 -14.68 24.88 -0.64
CA LEU A 380 -14.32 23.52 -1.09
C LEU A 380 -15.40 22.95 -2.03
N GLY A 381 -16.67 23.11 -1.68
CA GLY A 381 -17.81 22.77 -2.53
C GLY A 381 -17.72 23.43 -3.89
N TRP A 382 -17.60 24.75 -3.88
CA TRP A 382 -17.42 25.55 -5.10
C TRP A 382 -16.20 25.09 -5.93
N CYS A 383 -15.05 24.91 -5.28
CA CYS A 383 -13.82 24.49 -5.96
C CYS A 383 -13.97 23.11 -6.59
N SER A 384 -14.68 22.18 -5.94
CA SER A 384 -14.94 20.84 -6.49
C SER A 384 -15.80 20.95 -7.74
N VAL A 385 -16.95 21.63 -7.63
CA VAL A 385 -17.88 21.82 -8.75
C VAL A 385 -17.18 22.46 -9.93
N MET A 386 -16.52 23.60 -9.75
CA MET A 386 -15.88 24.32 -10.86
C MET A 386 -14.65 23.62 -11.41
N ARG A 387 -14.03 22.70 -10.67
CA ARG A 387 -12.87 21.96 -11.18
C ARG A 387 -13.31 20.81 -12.09
N ASP A 388 -14.37 20.12 -11.70
CA ASP A 388 -14.77 18.83 -12.28
C ASP A 388 -16.11 18.92 -13.05
N LEU A 389 -16.67 20.13 -13.25
CA LEU A 389 -18.01 20.37 -13.81
C LEU A 389 -18.28 19.62 -15.12
N ARG A 390 -17.28 19.54 -16.01
CA ARG A 390 -17.43 18.91 -17.33
C ARG A 390 -17.50 17.40 -17.18
N GLU A 391 -16.57 16.85 -16.41
CA GLU A 391 -16.45 15.44 -16.09
C GLU A 391 -17.70 14.95 -15.35
N ASP A 392 -18.17 15.71 -14.35
CA ASP A 392 -19.38 15.44 -13.57
C ASP A 392 -20.60 15.29 -14.49
N ILE A 393 -20.81 16.23 -15.41
CA ILE A 393 -21.99 16.20 -16.30
C ILE A 393 -21.93 15.06 -17.31
N ALA A 394 -20.73 14.72 -17.77
CA ALA A 394 -20.49 13.53 -18.58
C ALA A 394 -20.82 12.25 -17.80
N ALA A 395 -20.50 12.22 -16.50
CA ALA A 395 -20.83 11.12 -15.58
C ALA A 395 -22.30 11.11 -15.09
N GLY A 396 -23.09 12.13 -15.44
CA GLY A 396 -24.50 12.25 -15.03
C GLY A 396 -24.74 13.04 -13.74
N ILE A 397 -23.69 13.58 -13.14
CA ILE A 397 -23.76 14.44 -11.97
C ILE A 397 -23.96 15.90 -12.43
N ILE A 398 -25.15 16.44 -12.20
CA ILE A 398 -25.50 17.81 -12.61
C ILE A 398 -25.34 18.74 -11.42
N ASN A 399 -24.14 19.32 -11.27
CA ASN A 399 -23.83 20.31 -10.23
C ASN A 399 -24.22 21.75 -10.63
N ILE A 400 -25.24 21.89 -11.47
CA ILE A 400 -25.81 23.16 -11.92
C ILE A 400 -27.21 23.27 -11.33
N PRO A 401 -27.56 24.40 -10.67
CA PRO A 401 -28.88 24.52 -10.09
C PRO A 401 -29.97 24.49 -11.15
N GLN A 402 -31.11 23.91 -10.77
CA GLN A 402 -32.28 23.72 -11.62
C GLN A 402 -32.68 24.97 -12.41
N THR A 403 -32.65 26.14 -11.77
CA THR A 403 -32.98 27.42 -12.38
C THR A 403 -32.10 27.76 -13.58
N GLN A 404 -30.79 27.50 -13.49
CA GLN A 404 -29.85 27.73 -14.59
C GLN A 404 -29.96 26.59 -15.61
N TRP A 405 -30.09 25.34 -15.15
CA TRP A 405 -30.17 24.17 -16.02
C TRP A 405 -31.35 24.23 -16.99
N GLN A 406 -32.52 24.68 -16.53
CA GLN A 406 -33.73 24.79 -17.35
C GLN A 406 -33.65 25.91 -18.40
N GLN A 407 -32.73 26.86 -18.24
CA GLN A 407 -32.52 27.95 -19.21
C GLN A 407 -31.59 27.53 -20.37
N LEU A 408 -31.03 26.31 -20.31
CA LEU A 408 -30.08 25.84 -21.32
C LEU A 408 -30.80 25.23 -22.50
N SER A 409 -30.37 25.64 -23.68
CA SER A 409 -30.78 25.00 -24.94
C SER A 409 -29.86 23.80 -25.22
N PRO A 410 -30.40 22.67 -25.71
CA PRO A 410 -29.57 21.54 -26.12
C PRO A 410 -28.63 21.98 -27.25
N PRO A 411 -27.34 21.60 -27.19
CA PRO A 411 -26.39 21.99 -28.21
C PRO A 411 -26.73 21.32 -29.56
N PRO A 412 -26.51 21.99 -30.71
CA PRO A 412 -26.70 21.39 -32.02
C PRO A 412 -25.82 20.15 -32.22
N ASN A 413 -26.30 19.17 -32.99
CA ASN A 413 -25.52 17.98 -33.34
C ASN A 413 -24.16 18.36 -33.96
N GLY A 414 -23.09 17.74 -33.46
CA GLY A 414 -21.72 17.98 -33.94
C GLY A 414 -20.98 19.14 -33.28
N THR A 415 -21.58 19.86 -32.32
CA THR A 415 -20.85 20.85 -31.52
C THR A 415 -20.00 20.19 -30.44
N PRO A 416 -18.93 20.86 -29.96
CA PRO A 416 -18.12 20.33 -28.86
C PRO A 416 -18.98 20.01 -27.64
N PRO A 417 -18.69 18.93 -26.88
CA PRO A 417 -19.46 18.49 -25.70
C PRO A 417 -19.65 19.56 -24.62
N ASP A 418 -18.85 20.61 -24.71
CA ASP A 418 -18.64 21.68 -23.75
C ASP A 418 -19.38 22.98 -24.10
N SER A 419 -19.99 23.02 -25.29
CA SER A 419 -20.55 24.25 -25.88
C SER A 419 -21.65 24.86 -25.01
N TRP A 420 -22.38 24.04 -24.25
CA TRP A 420 -23.41 24.48 -23.31
C TRP A 420 -22.84 25.34 -22.16
N LEU A 421 -21.59 25.14 -21.72
CA LEU A 421 -20.95 25.97 -20.68
C LEU A 421 -20.75 27.43 -21.11
N ARG A 422 -20.78 27.69 -22.41
CA ARG A 422 -20.62 29.03 -22.98
C ARG A 422 -21.96 29.74 -23.16
N GLN A 423 -23.08 29.14 -22.80
CA GLN A 423 -24.36 29.84 -22.87
C GLN A 423 -24.41 30.96 -21.80
N PRO A 424 -24.96 32.14 -22.13
CA PRO A 424 -24.97 33.29 -21.23
C PRO A 424 -25.48 33.01 -19.80
N PRO A 425 -26.54 32.21 -19.58
CA PRO A 425 -27.01 31.88 -18.22
C PRO A 425 -25.95 31.21 -17.34
N LEU A 426 -25.12 30.33 -17.93
CA LEU A 426 -24.06 29.66 -17.18
C LEU A 426 -22.83 30.52 -17.02
N GLN A 427 -22.48 31.33 -18.02
CA GLN A 427 -21.35 32.26 -17.87
C GLN A 427 -21.59 33.22 -16.71
N GLN A 428 -22.77 33.83 -16.65
CA GLN A 428 -23.17 34.73 -15.57
C GLN A 428 -23.19 34.03 -14.22
N TRP A 429 -23.76 32.81 -14.16
CA TRP A 429 -23.78 32.02 -12.94
C TRP A 429 -22.36 31.65 -12.45
N MET A 430 -21.48 31.20 -13.34
CA MET A 430 -20.10 30.85 -13.00
C MET A 430 -19.29 32.05 -12.52
N ALA A 431 -19.46 33.22 -13.17
CA ALA A 431 -18.83 34.46 -12.74
C ALA A 431 -19.32 34.88 -11.34
N ALA A 432 -20.63 34.81 -11.10
CA ALA A 432 -21.21 35.09 -9.78
C ALA A 432 -20.71 34.10 -8.71
N GLN A 433 -20.60 32.81 -9.04
CA GLN A 433 -20.06 31.79 -8.14
C GLN A 433 -18.58 32.05 -7.80
N HIS A 434 -17.77 32.46 -8.77
CA HIS A 434 -16.36 32.82 -8.54
C HIS A 434 -16.23 34.05 -7.63
N ALA A 435 -17.00 35.11 -7.88
CA ALA A 435 -17.03 36.30 -7.03
C ALA A 435 -17.46 35.96 -5.59
N GLN A 436 -18.49 35.13 -5.43
CA GLN A 436 -18.95 34.65 -4.13
C GLN A 436 -17.86 33.82 -3.42
N ALA A 437 -17.14 32.97 -4.14
CA ALA A 437 -16.05 32.18 -3.57
C ALA A 437 -14.89 33.05 -3.07
N LEU A 438 -14.56 34.14 -3.77
CA LEU A 438 -13.56 35.11 -3.30
C LEU A 438 -14.01 35.81 -2.01
N GLN A 439 -15.27 36.21 -1.91
CA GLN A 439 -15.83 36.78 -0.67
C GLN A 439 -15.78 35.78 0.49
N GLN A 440 -16.12 34.50 0.24
CA GLN A 440 -16.05 33.44 1.24
C GLN A 440 -14.61 33.15 1.66
N LEU A 441 -13.63 33.24 0.75
CA LEU A 441 -12.21 33.12 1.09
C LEU A 441 -11.72 34.25 1.99
N SER A 442 -12.23 35.46 1.83
CA SER A 442 -11.95 36.60 2.73
C SER A 442 -12.58 36.39 4.11
N LEU A 443 -13.85 35.94 4.15
CA LEU A 443 -14.52 35.59 5.42
C LEU A 443 -13.77 34.46 6.15
N LEU A 444 -13.27 33.48 5.39
CA LEU A 444 -12.50 32.37 5.93
C LEU A 444 -11.22 32.84 6.62
N ASP A 445 -10.55 33.89 6.14
CA ASP A 445 -9.37 34.41 6.81
C ASP A 445 -9.69 34.92 8.23
N THR A 446 -10.82 35.60 8.39
CA THR A 446 -11.32 36.03 9.71
C THR A 446 -11.62 34.82 10.60
N GLN A 447 -12.28 33.78 10.06
CA GLN A 447 -12.59 32.55 10.81
C GLN A 447 -11.32 31.80 11.24
N LEU A 448 -10.31 31.73 10.36
CA LEU A 448 -9.04 31.08 10.65
C LEU A 448 -8.13 31.90 11.55
N ALA A 449 -8.38 33.19 11.72
CA ALA A 449 -7.67 34.05 12.66
C ALA A 449 -8.28 34.03 14.07
N ALA A 450 -9.47 33.43 14.25
CA ALA A 450 -10.14 33.39 15.55
C ALA A 450 -9.35 32.54 16.57
N ASP A 451 -9.13 33.10 17.76
CA ASP A 451 -8.38 32.45 18.86
C ASP A 451 -9.07 31.18 19.39
N SER A 452 -10.37 31.03 19.15
CA SER A 452 -11.16 29.86 19.55
C SER A 452 -10.90 28.61 18.70
N LEU A 453 -10.19 28.74 17.57
CA LEU A 453 -9.92 27.62 16.67
C LEU A 453 -8.66 26.86 17.10
N ASP A 454 -8.78 25.54 17.25
CA ASP A 454 -7.65 24.68 17.59
C ASP A 454 -6.46 24.87 16.61
N PRO A 455 -5.22 25.01 17.08
CA PRO A 455 -4.06 25.25 16.20
C PRO A 455 -3.82 24.15 15.15
N ARG A 456 -4.21 22.89 15.42
CA ARG A 456 -4.09 21.80 14.45
C ARG A 456 -5.16 21.95 13.38
N ALA A 457 -6.40 22.26 13.76
CA ALA A 457 -7.48 22.57 12.83
C ALA A 457 -7.11 23.75 11.93
N GLN A 458 -6.67 24.86 12.55
CA GLN A 458 -6.24 26.06 11.85
C GLN A 458 -5.15 25.77 10.81
N ARG A 459 -4.13 24.97 11.15
CA ARG A 459 -3.05 24.59 10.22
C ARG A 459 -3.57 23.83 9.01
N ILE A 460 -4.46 22.87 9.24
CA ILE A 460 -5.00 22.00 8.18
C ILE A 460 -5.96 22.76 7.29
N MET A 461 -6.86 23.52 7.88
CA MET A 461 -7.80 24.37 7.16
C MET A 461 -7.08 25.42 6.30
N ARG A 462 -5.97 26.00 6.79
CA ARG A 462 -5.12 26.90 5.98
C ARG A 462 -4.52 26.22 4.75
N ILE A 463 -4.19 24.93 4.81
CA ILE A 463 -3.68 24.19 3.65
C ILE A 463 -4.77 24.11 2.57
N PHE A 464 -5.99 23.73 2.96
CA PHE A 464 -7.13 23.69 2.04
C PHE A 464 -7.47 25.08 1.49
N ALA A 465 -7.51 26.11 2.33
CA ALA A 465 -7.76 27.49 1.91
C ALA A 465 -6.75 27.96 0.85
N ARG A 466 -5.45 27.67 1.04
CA ARG A 466 -4.41 27.98 0.04
C ARG A 466 -4.64 27.26 -1.29
N SER A 467 -5.01 25.97 -1.23
CA SER A 467 -5.31 25.19 -2.44
C SER A 467 -6.50 25.78 -3.21
N VAL A 468 -7.55 26.19 -2.51
CA VAL A 468 -8.72 26.80 -3.14
C VAL A 468 -8.40 28.19 -3.71
N ARG A 469 -7.56 28.99 -3.04
CA ARG A 469 -7.06 30.27 -3.58
C ARG A 469 -6.28 30.11 -4.87
N ASP A 470 -5.32 29.19 -4.92
CA ASP A 470 -4.55 28.94 -6.15
C ASP A 470 -5.48 28.50 -7.30
N PHE A 471 -6.50 27.68 -6.98
CA PHE A 471 -7.53 27.35 -7.95
C PHE A 471 -8.29 28.59 -8.44
N ALA A 472 -8.84 29.39 -7.52
CA ALA A 472 -9.65 30.56 -7.85
C ALA A 472 -8.90 31.63 -8.65
N GLN A 473 -7.63 31.88 -8.31
CA GLN A 473 -6.83 32.93 -8.94
C GLN A 473 -6.24 32.48 -10.27
N ARG A 474 -5.92 31.19 -10.44
CA ARG A 474 -5.12 30.73 -11.59
C ARG A 474 -5.74 29.60 -12.39
N ARG A 475 -6.27 28.55 -11.75
CA ARG A 475 -6.79 27.39 -12.49
C ARG A 475 -8.18 27.63 -13.05
N PHE A 476 -9.02 28.40 -12.35
CA PHE A 476 -10.38 28.70 -12.78
C PHE A 476 -10.39 29.32 -14.19
N TYR A 477 -9.65 30.40 -14.40
CA TYR A 477 -9.54 31.04 -15.72
C TYR A 477 -8.77 30.21 -16.75
N ARG A 478 -7.89 29.28 -16.33
CA ARG A 478 -7.29 28.32 -17.26
C ARG A 478 -8.30 27.29 -17.77
N LEU A 479 -9.26 26.88 -16.93
CA LEU A 479 -10.34 25.96 -17.32
C LEU A 479 -11.46 26.66 -18.10
N TYR A 480 -11.68 27.95 -17.79
CA TYR A 480 -12.75 28.78 -18.34
C TYR A 480 -12.20 30.12 -18.87
N PRO A 481 -11.38 30.12 -19.93
CA PRO A 481 -10.69 31.33 -20.41
C PRO A 481 -11.62 32.42 -20.90
N TRP A 482 -12.83 32.08 -21.36
CA TRP A 482 -13.83 33.05 -21.81
C TRP A 482 -14.47 33.85 -20.67
N LEU A 483 -14.29 33.46 -19.42
CA LEU A 483 -14.75 34.24 -18.27
C LEU A 483 -13.74 35.30 -17.84
N ALA A 484 -12.54 35.29 -18.42
CA ALA A 484 -11.51 36.30 -18.13
C ALA A 484 -11.70 37.60 -18.93
N SER A 485 -12.50 37.58 -20.00
CA SER A 485 -12.78 38.77 -20.83
C SER A 485 -13.89 39.67 -20.28
N ASP A 486 -14.66 39.17 -19.30
CA ASP A 486 -15.79 39.88 -18.66
C ASP A 486 -15.52 40.24 -17.18
N ALA A 487 -14.31 39.96 -16.67
CA ALA A 487 -13.85 40.21 -15.29
C ALA A 487 -12.82 41.34 -15.29
#